data_AF-A0A437SUN4-F1
#
_entry.id   AF-A0A437SUN4-F1
#
_cell.length_a   1.000
_cell.length_b   1.000
_cell.length_c   1.000
_cell.angle_alpha   90.00
_cell.angle_beta   90.00
_cell.angle_gamma   90.00
#
_symmetry.space_group_name_H-M   'P 1'
#
loop_
_entity.id
_entity.type
_entity.pdbx_description
1 polymer ?
#
loop_
_entity_poly.entity_id
_entity_poly.type
_entity_poly.pdbx_seq_one_letter_code
_entity_poly.pdbx_strand_id
1 'polypeptide(L)' 'MNTDKRRQLNLIIGLIIALVAVIFVVLNTNPVAINFGFFKVKLPLIVVLVVMVIVGVLLGWFWNEDHQINKKKK' A
#
# COMPACT_ATOMS: atom_id res chain seq x y z
N MET A 1 -30.17 10.19 -10.56
CA MET A 1 -29.40 10.74 -9.42
C MET A 1 -28.59 11.93 -9.90
N ASN A 2 -28.84 13.11 -9.33
CA ASN A 2 -28.17 14.37 -9.66
C ASN A 2 -26.63 14.25 -9.43
N THR A 3 -25.83 14.82 -10.31
CA THR A 3 -24.35 14.82 -10.27
C THR A 3 -23.78 15.34 -8.94
N ASP A 4 -24.45 16.31 -8.31
CA ASP A 4 -24.01 16.85 -7.02
C ASP A 4 -24.23 15.86 -5.87
N LYS A 5 -25.38 15.15 -5.90
CA LYS A 5 -25.63 14.04 -4.96
C LYS A 5 -24.62 12.90 -5.14
N ARG A 6 -24.19 12.61 -6.37
CA ARG A 6 -23.14 11.60 -6.64
C ARG A 6 -21.80 12.00 -6.04
N ARG A 7 -21.39 13.26 -6.19
CA ARG A 7 -20.14 13.77 -5.60
C ARG A 7 -20.18 13.73 -4.07
N GLN A 8 -21.28 14.18 -3.46
CA GLN A 8 -21.43 14.11 -2.01
C GLN A 8 -21.44 12.66 -1.50
N LEU A 9 -22.11 11.74 -2.20
CA LEU A 9 -22.11 10.32 -1.87
C LEU A 9 -20.68 9.74 -1.93
N ASN A 10 -19.93 10.04 -3.00
CA ASN A 10 -18.55 9.57 -3.15
C ASN A 10 -17.64 10.12 -2.04
N LEU A 11 -17.83 11.38 -1.64
CA LEU A 11 -17.09 11.98 -0.53
C LEU A 11 -17.42 11.29 0.81
N ILE A 12 -18.70 11.04 1.08
CA ILE A 12 -19.15 10.35 2.29
C ILE A 12 -18.58 8.93 2.33
N ILE A 13 -18.68 8.19 1.22
CA ILE A 13 -18.13 6.83 1.11
C ILE A 13 -16.61 6.86 1.34
N GLY A 14 -15.90 7.80 0.70
CA GLY A 14 -14.46 7.97 0.89
C GLY A 14 -14.08 8.25 2.35
N LEU A 15 -14.85 9.09 3.04
CA LEU A 15 -14.63 9.40 4.44
C LEU A 15 -14.88 8.20 5.36
N ILE A 16 -15.94 7.42 5.09
CA ILE A 16 -16.22 6.17 5.81
C ILE A 16 -15.07 5.18 5.62
N ILE A 17 -14.60 5.00 4.39
CA ILE A 17 -13.48 4.10 4.08
C ILE A 17 -12.20 4.58 4.80
N ALA A 18 -11.92 5.88 4.80
CA ALA A 18 -10.77 6.44 5.51
C ALA A 18 -10.85 6.22 7.02
N LEU A 19 -12.03 6.42 7.63
CA LEU A 19 -12.27 6.12 9.05
C LEU A 19 -12.03 4.64 9.37
N VAL A 20 -12.57 3.74 8.55
CA VAL A 20 -12.37 2.29 8.70
C VAL A 20 -10.88 1.94 8.59
N ALA A 21 -10.16 2.52 7.63
CA ALA A 21 -8.72 2.30 7.48
C ALA A 21 -7.93 2.77 8.71
N VAL A 22 -8.25 3.94 9.27
CA VAL A 22 -7.62 4.44 10.51
C VAL A 22 -7.89 3.50 11.68
N ILE A 23 -9.14 3.02 11.83
CA ILE A 23 -9.48 2.04 12.87
C ILE A 23 -8.67 0.76 12.69
N PHE A 24 -8.53 0.25 11.47
CA PHE A 24 -7.68 -0.91 11.18
C PHE A 24 -6.23 -0.67 11.57
N VAL A 25 -5.67 0.51 11.29
CA VAL A 25 -4.31 0.87 11.69
C VAL A 25 -4.17 0.85 13.20
N VAL A 26 -5.09 1.48 13.94
CA VAL A 26 -5.06 1.55 15.40
C VAL A 26 -5.21 0.16 16.04
N LEU A 27 -6.15 -0.64 15.57
CA LEU A 27 -6.40 -2.00 16.09
C LEU A 27 -5.24 -2.96 15.80
N ASN A 28 -4.48 -2.72 14.73
CA ASN A 28 -3.31 -3.52 14.35
C ASN A 28 -1.99 -2.84 14.72
N THR A 29 -1.98 -2.01 15.79
CA THR A 29 -0.76 -1.47 16.40
C THR A 29 0.00 -2.49 17.24
N ASN A 30 -0.61 -3.64 17.55
CA ASN A 30 0.04 -4.69 18.32
C ASN A 30 1.36 -5.11 17.66
N PRO A 31 2.48 -5.07 18.40
CA PRO A 31 3.78 -5.39 17.84
C PRO A 31 3.86 -6.90 17.57
N VAL A 32 4.00 -7.26 16.29
CA VAL A 32 4.14 -8.66 15.85
C VAL A 32 5.63 -8.97 15.69
N ALA A 33 6.05 -10.12 16.22
CA ALA A 33 7.42 -10.58 16.05
C ALA A 33 7.62 -11.13 14.64
N ILE A 34 8.59 -10.58 13.93
CA ILE A 34 8.98 -11.01 12.58
C ILE A 34 10.35 -11.65 12.66
N ASN A 35 10.50 -12.81 12.03
CA ASN A 35 11.74 -13.55 11.99
C ASN A 35 12.41 -13.35 10.63
N PHE A 36 13.61 -12.77 10.62
CA PHE A 36 14.45 -12.62 9.42
C PHE A 36 15.46 -13.77 9.26
N GLY A 37 15.21 -14.92 9.90
CA GLY A 37 16.09 -16.07 9.94
C GLY A 37 17.17 -15.96 11.02
N PHE A 38 17.87 -14.83 11.08
CA PHE A 38 19.01 -14.61 11.99
C PHE A 38 18.67 -13.73 13.20
N PHE A 39 17.67 -12.87 13.08
CA PHE A 39 17.24 -11.97 14.14
C PHE A 39 15.72 -11.75 14.07
N LYS A 40 15.15 -11.33 15.21
CA LYS A 40 13.72 -11.05 15.34
C LYS A 40 13.51 -9.59 15.67
N VAL A 41 12.58 -8.95 14.97
CA VAL A 41 12.18 -7.56 15.23
C VAL A 41 10.69 -7.54 15.52
N LYS A 42 10.27 -6.76 16.52
CA LYS A 42 8.86 -6.55 16.85
C LYS A 42 8.41 -5.21 16.27
N LEU A 43 7.53 -5.27 15.28
CA LEU A 43 6.96 -4.08 14.64
C LEU A 43 5.45 -4.28 14.42
N PRO A 44 4.65 -3.21 14.40
CA PRO A 44 3.26 -3.30 13.98
C PRO A 44 3.16 -3.83 12.55
N LEU A 45 2.19 -4.70 12.29
CA LEU A 45 2.07 -5.41 11.00
C LEU A 45 1.94 -4.45 9.81
N ILE A 46 1.24 -3.32 9.99
CA ILE A 46 1.07 -2.31 8.94
C ILE A 46 2.39 -1.67 8.50
N VAL A 47 3.28 -1.37 9.44
CA VAL A 47 4.60 -0.76 9.14
C VAL A 47 5.39 -1.70 8.24
N VAL A 48 5.35 -2.98 8.55
CA VAL A 48 6.09 -4.02 7.82
C VAL A 48 5.49 -4.21 6.42
N LEU A 49 4.17 -4.24 6.31
CA LEU A 49 3.48 -4.36 5.03
C LEU A 49 3.82 -3.17 4.10
N VAL A 50 3.79 -1.95 4.62
CA VAL A 50 4.15 -0.74 3.84
C VAL A 50 5.61 -0.81 3.39
N VAL A 51 6.53 -1.15 4.28
CA VAL A 51 7.96 -1.28 3.94
C VAL A 51 8.18 -2.35 2.86
N MET A 52 7.56 -3.53 2.99
CA MET A 52 7.69 -4.61 2.01
C MET A 52 7.13 -4.23 0.64
N VAL A 53 6.01 -3.51 0.59
CA VAL A 53 5.44 -3.00 -0.66
C VAL A 53 6.40 -2.00 -1.32
N ILE A 54 6.97 -1.07 -0.55
CA ILE A 54 7.96 -0.11 -1.06
C ILE A 54 9.19 -0.85 -1.62
N VAL A 55 9.73 -1.83 -0.89
CA VAL A 55 10.86 -2.65 -1.36
C VAL A 55 10.50 -3.36 -2.66
N GLY A 56 9.31 -3.97 -2.76
CA GLY A 56 8.85 -4.62 -3.99
C GLY A 56 8.76 -3.67 -5.18
N VAL A 57 8.25 -2.45 -4.98
CA VAL A 57 8.18 -1.41 -6.03
C VAL A 57 9.59 -0.98 -6.46
N LEU A 58 10.50 -0.76 -5.51
CA LEU A 58 11.87 -0.36 -5.80
C LEU A 58 12.64 -1.46 -6.55
N LEU A 59 12.49 -2.72 -6.13
CA LEU A 59 13.09 -3.86 -6.82
C LEU A 59 12.53 -4.02 -8.24
N GLY A 60 11.22 -3.90 -8.41
CA GLY A 60 10.59 -3.96 -9.73
C GLY A 60 11.01 -2.82 -10.65
N TRP A 61 11.18 -1.61 -10.10
CA TRP A 61 11.70 -0.46 -10.85
C TRP A 61 13.15 -0.65 -11.27
N PHE A 62 14.00 -1.10 -10.33
CA PHE A 62 15.42 -1.37 -10.59
C PHE A 62 15.61 -2.52 -11.60
N TRP A 63 14.79 -3.57 -11.52
CA TRP A 63 14.85 -4.68 -12.47
C TRP A 63 14.31 -4.33 -13.86
N ASN A 64 13.63 -3.18 -14.01
CA ASN A 64 13.12 -2.72 -15.29
C ASN A 64 14.19 -2.01 -16.14
N GLU A 65 15.46 -2.30 -15.91
CA GLU A 65 16.55 -2.00 -16.82
C GLU A 65 16.53 -2.95 -18.02
N ASP A 66 16.10 -2.35 -19.14
CA ASP A 66 16.17 -2.79 -20.53
C ASP A 66 15.14 -3.81 -21.05
N HIS A 67 14.02 -3.28 -21.57
CA HIS A 67 13.43 -3.77 -22.82
C HIS A 67 12.52 -2.74 -23.52
N GLN A 68 12.93 -1.47 -23.58
CA GLN A 68 12.21 -0.44 -24.35
C GLN A 68 13.09 0.32 -25.37
N ILE A 69 14.19 -0.29 -25.82
CA ILE A 69 14.93 0.14 -27.02
C ILE A 69 14.64 -0.86 -28.16
N ASN A 70 13.41 -0.93 -28.71
CA ASN A 70 13.12 -1.40 -30.10
C ASN A 70 11.64 -1.54 -30.52
N LYS A 71 10.64 -0.98 -29.82
CA LYS A 71 9.24 -1.02 -30.29
C LYS A 71 8.74 0.27 -30.97
N LYS A 72 9.61 0.95 -31.73
CA LYS A 72 9.23 2.07 -32.62
C LYS A 72 9.64 1.87 -34.09
N LYS A 73 9.79 0.63 -34.55
CA LYS A 73 9.89 0.29 -35.98
C LYS A 73 9.21 -1.05 -36.29
N LYS A 74 7.89 -1.05 -36.40
CA LYS A 74 7.16 -1.84 -37.41
C LYS A 74 5.76 -1.29 -37.60
#